data_AF-A0A7I7U3U3-F1
#
_entry.id   AF-A0A7I7U3U3-F1
#
_cell.length_a   1.000
_cell.length_b   1.000
_cell.length_c   1.000
_cell.angle_alpha   90.00
_cell.angle_beta   90.00
_cell.angle_gamma   90.00
#
_symmetry.space_group_name_H-M   'P 1'
#
loop_
_entity.id
_entity.type
_entity.pdbx_description
1 polymer ?
#
loop_
_entity_poly.entity_id
_entity_poly.type
_entity_poly.pdbx_seq_one_letter_code
_entity_poly.pdbx_strand_id
1 'polypeptide(L)'
;MFANVGWGEMLILVIAGLVILGPERLPGAIRWTSGAVRQVRDYVSGATSQLREDLGPEFDDLREPLSELQKLRGMTPRAALTKHLLDGDDSIFTGKFDAKNPGSGTPQNPPAKPQSGPGPAAAAPPAAEPTATPFDTDAT
;
A
#
# COMPACT_ATOMS: atom_id res chain seq x y z
N MET A 1 -26.71 1.27 6.11
CA MET A 1 -27.05 2.36 7.06
C MET A 1 -25.81 3.17 7.47
N PHE A 2 -24.64 2.55 7.69
CA PHE A 2 -23.37 3.25 8.00
C PHE A 2 -22.58 3.79 6.80
N ALA A 3 -23.04 3.55 5.55
CA ALA A 3 -22.33 3.97 4.34
C ALA A 3 -22.40 5.49 4.05
N ASN A 4 -23.18 6.23 4.85
CA ASN A 4 -23.28 7.70 4.77
C ASN A 4 -22.39 8.42 5.79
N VAL A 5 -21.48 7.72 6.48
CA VAL A 5 -20.54 8.34 7.42
C VAL A 5 -19.52 9.12 6.60
N GLY A 6 -19.71 10.43 6.50
CA GLY A 6 -18.78 11.35 5.88
C GLY A 6 -17.63 11.72 6.82
N TRP A 7 -16.74 12.57 6.32
CA TRP A 7 -15.62 13.11 7.11
C TRP A 7 -16.10 13.88 8.35
N GLY A 8 -17.27 14.53 8.27
CA GLY A 8 -17.89 15.23 9.40
C GLY A 8 -18.31 14.27 10.52
N GLU A 9 -19.00 13.18 10.19
CA GLU A 9 -19.39 12.17 11.18
C GLU A 9 -18.17 11.46 11.80
N MET A 10 -17.09 11.22 11.04
CA MET A 10 -15.86 10.66 11.61
C MET A 10 -15.23 11.61 12.65
N LEU A 11 -15.24 12.92 12.40
CA LEU A 11 -14.78 13.89 13.39
C LEU A 11 -15.62 13.84 14.66
N ILE A 12 -16.94 13.75 14.52
CA ILE A 12 -17.88 13.62 15.65
C ILE A 12 -17.60 12.33 16.43
N LEU A 13 -17.35 11.20 15.77
CA LEU A 13 -17.01 9.94 16.44
C LEU A 13 -15.68 10.03 17.20
N VAL A 14 -14.67 10.69 16.64
CA VAL A 14 -13.39 10.91 17.32
C VAL A 14 -13.60 11.78 18.56
N ILE A 15 -14.34 12.88 18.44
CA ILE A 15 -14.65 13.77 19.58
C ILE A 15 -15.47 13.01 20.63
N ALA A 16 -16.50 12.27 20.23
CA ALA A 16 -17.30 11.45 21.13
C ALA A 16 -16.43 10.41 21.85
N GLY A 17 -15.54 9.73 21.13
CA GLY A 17 -14.57 8.80 21.71
C GLY A 17 -13.62 9.47 22.71
N LEU A 18 -13.11 10.67 22.38
CA LEU A 18 -12.26 11.46 23.27
C LEU A 18 -13.00 11.91 24.53
N VAL A 19 -14.29 12.24 24.44
CA VAL A 19 -15.11 12.67 25.59
C VAL A 19 -15.51 11.48 26.47
N ILE A 20 -15.97 10.38 25.86
CA ILE A 20 -16.46 9.20 26.59
C ILE A 20 -15.30 8.49 27.29
N LEU A 21 -14.20 8.23 26.57
CA LEU A 21 -13.07 7.47 27.08
C LEU A 21 -12.01 8.37 27.73
N GLY A 22 -11.91 9.63 27.31
CA GLY A 22 -10.87 10.56 27.72
C GLY A 22 -9.65 10.52 26.78
N PRO A 23 -9.04 11.69 26.47
CA PRO A 23 -7.90 11.78 25.56
C PRO A 23 -6.65 11.02 26.03
N GLU A 24 -6.45 10.94 27.34
CA GLU A 24 -5.35 10.20 27.96
C GLU A 24 -5.47 8.67 27.80
N ARG A 25 -6.69 8.15 27.68
CA ARG A 25 -6.97 6.71 27.72
C ARG A 25 -7.06 6.09 26.34
N LEU A 26 -7.48 6.86 25.34
CA LEU A 26 -7.54 6.43 23.93
C LEU A 26 -6.23 5.81 23.40
N PRO A 27 -5.06 6.46 23.53
CA PRO A 27 -3.80 5.87 23.04
C PRO A 27 -3.46 4.57 23.76
N GLY A 28 -3.79 4.44 25.05
CA GLY A 28 -3.66 3.19 25.80
C GLY A 28 -4.58 2.09 25.27
N ALA A 29 -5.86 2.41 25.04
CA ALA A 29 -6.85 1.47 24.51
C ALA A 29 -6.50 0.97 23.10
N ILE A 30 -6.00 1.85 22.23
CA ILE A 30 -5.52 1.48 20.88
C ILE A 30 -4.33 0.53 20.97
N ARG A 31 -3.37 0.80 21.86
CA ARG A 31 -2.21 -0.08 22.08
C ARG A 31 -2.63 -1.46 22.59
N TRP A 32 -3.54 -1.51 23.55
CA TRP A 32 -4.06 -2.78 24.07
C TRP A 32 -4.82 -3.55 22.99
N THR A 33 -5.73 -2.89 22.27
CA THR A 33 -6.54 -3.52 21.22
C THR A 33 -5.67 -4.02 20.08
N SER A 34 -4.68 -3.24 19.63
CA SER A 34 -3.76 -3.68 18.57
C SER A 34 -2.90 -4.86 19.00
N GLY A 35 -2.43 -4.88 20.26
CA GLY A 35 -1.75 -6.02 20.86
C GLY A 35 -2.64 -7.26 20.92
N ALA A 36 -3.87 -7.12 21.41
CA ALA A 36 -4.84 -8.20 21.50
C ALA A 36 -5.19 -8.79 20.12
N VAL A 37 -5.44 -7.94 19.13
CA VAL A 37 -5.71 -8.37 17.74
C VAL A 37 -4.52 -9.14 17.16
N ARG A 38 -3.29 -8.67 17.41
CA ARG A 38 -2.08 -9.35 16.96
C ARG A 38 -1.93 -10.73 17.61
N GLN A 39 -2.11 -10.79 18.94
CA GLN A 39 -2.04 -12.04 19.69
C GLN A 39 -3.11 -13.05 19.23
N VAL A 40 -4.34 -12.60 19.00
CA VAL A 40 -5.41 -13.43 18.44
C VAL A 40 -5.04 -13.92 17.05
N ARG A 41 -4.52 -13.05 16.17
CA ARG A 41 -4.07 -13.44 14.84
C ARG A 41 -3.00 -14.52 14.91
N ASP A 42 -2.00 -14.33 15.75
CA ASP A 42 -0.88 -15.25 15.89
C ASP A 42 -1.35 -16.61 16.45
N TYR A 43 -2.29 -16.61 17.42
CA TYR A 43 -2.94 -17.83 17.92
C TYR A 43 -3.74 -18.56 16.85
N VAL A 44 -4.57 -17.84 16.09
CA VAL A 44 -5.40 -18.41 15.01
C VAL A 44 -4.49 -18.97 13.92
N SER A 45 -3.43 -18.27 13.53
CA SER A 45 -2.46 -18.75 12.54
C SER A 45 -1.73 -20.00 13.02
N GLY A 46 -1.31 -20.06 14.29
CA GLY A 46 -0.67 -21.23 14.88
C GLY A 46 -1.59 -22.45 14.91
N ALA A 47 -2.82 -22.29 15.40
CA ALA A 47 -3.82 -23.36 15.40
C ALA A 47 -4.14 -23.84 13.98
N THR A 48 -4.34 -22.92 13.03
CA THR A 48 -4.57 -23.26 11.62
C THR A 48 -3.43 -24.08 11.03
N SER A 49 -2.18 -23.76 11.40
CA SER A 49 -0.99 -24.51 10.96
C SER A 49 -1.00 -25.93 11.52
N GLN A 50 -1.30 -26.09 12.82
CA GLN A 50 -1.39 -27.41 13.47
C GLN A 50 -2.51 -28.26 12.86
N LEU A 51 -3.69 -27.68 12.62
CA LEU A 51 -4.80 -28.36 11.96
C LEU A 51 -4.45 -28.76 10.52
N ARG A 52 -3.71 -27.92 9.79
CA ARG A 52 -3.24 -28.23 8.44
C ARG A 52 -2.23 -29.38 8.43
N GLU A 53 -1.42 -29.50 9.48
CA GLU A 53 -0.42 -30.55 9.63
C GLU A 53 -1.05 -31.88 10.08
N ASP A 54 -2.03 -31.83 10.99
CA ASP A 54 -2.70 -33.01 11.54
C ASP A 54 -3.81 -33.59 10.64
N LEU A 55 -4.56 -32.73 9.93
CA LEU A 55 -5.71 -33.15 9.10
C LEU A 55 -5.37 -33.31 7.61
N GLY A 56 -4.21 -32.80 7.18
CA GLY A 56 -3.74 -32.91 5.79
C GLY A 56 -4.82 -32.52 4.75
N PRO A 57 -5.24 -33.45 3.86
CA PRO A 57 -6.18 -33.16 2.77
C PRO A 57 -7.57 -32.71 3.23
N GLU A 58 -8.02 -33.03 4.45
CA GLU A 58 -9.34 -32.55 4.94
C GLU A 58 -9.36 -31.04 5.21
N PHE A 59 -8.20 -30.40 5.30
CA PHE A 59 -8.13 -28.93 5.35
C PHE A 59 -8.55 -28.29 4.02
N ASP A 60 -8.34 -28.95 2.88
CA ASP A 60 -8.71 -28.40 1.58
C ASP A 60 -10.24 -28.30 1.40
N ASP A 61 -10.99 -29.22 2.00
CA ASP A 61 -12.46 -29.16 2.06
C ASP A 61 -12.98 -27.97 2.88
N LEU A 62 -12.20 -27.49 3.87
CA LEU A 62 -12.50 -26.26 4.62
C LEU A 62 -12.03 -25.01 3.89
N ARG A 63 -11.06 -25.15 2.99
CA ARG A 63 -10.47 -24.03 2.25
C ARG A 63 -11.45 -23.46 1.23
N GLU A 64 -12.29 -24.29 0.64
CA GLU A 64 -13.33 -23.89 -0.31
C GLU A 64 -14.40 -22.98 0.34
N PRO A 65 -15.06 -23.37 1.46
CA PRO A 65 -16.02 -22.50 2.15
C PRO A 65 -15.36 -21.26 2.77
N LEU A 66 -14.12 -21.34 3.27
CA LEU A 66 -13.38 -20.17 3.73
C LEU A 66 -13.06 -19.20 2.59
N SER A 67 -12.67 -19.72 1.42
CA SER A 67 -12.41 -18.92 0.23
C SER A 67 -13.69 -18.28 -0.29
N GLU A 68 -14.82 -18.98 -0.26
CA GLU A 68 -16.12 -18.46 -0.63
C GLU A 68 -16.54 -17.31 0.29
N LEU A 69 -16.37 -17.47 1.61
CA LEU A 69 -16.59 -16.40 2.60
C LEU A 69 -15.66 -15.20 2.37
N GLN A 70 -14.38 -15.43 2.07
CA GLN A 70 -13.45 -14.36 1.73
C GLN A 70 -13.83 -13.67 0.41
N LYS A 71 -14.34 -14.40 -0.58
CA LYS A 71 -14.80 -13.87 -1.88
C LYS A 71 -16.06 -13.02 -1.70
N LEU A 72 -16.98 -13.47 -0.84
CA LEU A 72 -18.18 -12.72 -0.43
C LEU A 72 -17.81 -11.45 0.34
N ARG A 73 -16.82 -11.54 1.24
CA ARG A 73 -16.26 -10.38 1.95
C ARG A 73 -15.51 -9.44 1.01
N GLY A 74 -14.87 -9.97 -0.05
CA GLY A 74 -14.14 -9.24 -1.09
C GLY A 74 -15.06 -8.46 -2.03
N MET A 75 -16.32 -8.88 -2.20
CA MET A 75 -17.42 -8.02 -2.64
C MET A 75 -17.81 -7.05 -1.53
N THR A 76 -16.85 -6.27 -1.04
CA THR A 76 -17.13 -5.27 -0.02
C THR A 76 -18.18 -4.30 -0.57
N PRO A 77 -19.20 -3.94 0.21
CA PRO A 77 -20.15 -2.89 -0.15
C PRO A 77 -19.44 -1.60 -0.58
N ARG A 78 -18.24 -1.36 -0.02
CA ARG A 78 -17.36 -0.26 -0.39
C ARG A 78 -16.86 -0.36 -1.83
N ALA A 79 -16.34 -1.51 -2.28
CA ALA A 79 -15.89 -1.69 -3.66
C ALA A 79 -17.03 -1.59 -4.67
N ALA A 80 -18.22 -2.09 -4.32
CA ALA A 80 -19.42 -1.92 -5.14
C ALA A 80 -19.85 -0.44 -5.20
N LEU A 81 -19.80 0.27 -4.06
CA LEU A 81 -20.17 1.69 -3.96
C LEU A 81 -19.17 2.60 -4.67
N THR A 82 -17.85 2.36 -4.57
CA THR A 82 -16.84 3.10 -5.34
C THR A 82 -17.05 2.89 -6.84
N LYS A 83 -17.32 1.65 -7.28
CA LYS A 83 -17.57 1.39 -8.71
C LYS A 83 -18.85 2.04 -9.23
N HIS A 84 -19.91 2.11 -8.41
CA HIS A 84 -21.21 2.62 -8.86
C HIS A 84 -21.41 4.13 -8.65
N LEU A 85 -20.83 4.73 -7.61
CA LEU A 85 -21.01 6.14 -7.29
C LEU A 85 -19.77 6.99 -7.57
N LEU A 86 -18.60 6.38 -7.64
CA LEU A 86 -17.33 7.08 -7.73
C LEU A 86 -16.54 6.68 -8.97
N ASP A 87 -17.15 5.98 -9.93
CA ASP A 87 -16.54 5.56 -11.20
C ASP A 87 -15.17 4.86 -11.04
N GLY A 88 -14.95 4.21 -9.89
CA GLY A 88 -13.67 3.58 -9.54
C GLY A 88 -12.61 4.53 -8.93
N ASP A 89 -12.94 5.80 -8.69
CA ASP A 89 -12.07 6.79 -8.06
C ASP A 89 -12.06 6.66 -6.53
N ASP A 90 -11.16 5.83 -6.01
CA ASP A 90 -10.96 5.69 -4.56
C ASP A 90 -10.22 6.88 -3.91
N SER A 91 -9.89 7.95 -4.67
CA SER A 91 -9.14 9.10 -4.16
C SER A 91 -9.87 9.84 -3.03
N ILE A 92 -11.21 9.90 -3.10
CA ILE A 92 -12.07 10.53 -2.08
C ILE A 92 -11.99 9.77 -0.74
N PHE A 93 -11.86 8.45 -0.83
CA PHE A 93 -11.82 7.54 0.32
C PHE A 93 -10.41 7.36 0.88
N THR A 94 -9.39 7.49 0.04
CA THR A 94 -7.98 7.24 0.37
C THR A 94 -7.19 8.52 0.63
N GLY A 95 -7.80 9.70 0.47
CA GLY A 95 -7.17 11.00 0.73
C GLY A 95 -6.14 11.40 -0.33
N LYS A 96 -6.10 10.74 -1.49
CA LYS A 96 -5.12 10.95 -2.55
C LYS A 96 -5.55 12.03 -3.55
N PHE A 97 -6.00 13.18 -3.05
CA PHE A 97 -6.48 14.29 -3.88
C PHE A 97 -5.36 15.00 -4.67
N ASP A 98 -4.10 14.78 -4.32
CA ASP A 98 -2.93 15.41 -4.95
C ASP A 98 -2.41 14.69 -6.20
N ALA A 99 -2.89 13.49 -6.54
CA ALA A 99 -2.34 12.71 -7.66
C ALA A 99 -2.87 13.13 -9.04
N LYS A 100 -3.84 14.04 -9.10
CA LYS A 100 -4.38 14.53 -10.38
C LYS A 100 -4.60 16.04 -10.32
N ASN A 101 -3.49 16.77 -10.33
CA ASN A 101 -3.50 18.19 -10.64
C ASN A 101 -3.23 18.37 -12.15
N PRO A 102 -4.24 18.60 -13.01
CA PRO A 102 -4.01 19.06 -14.37
C PRO A 102 -3.67 20.55 -14.31
N GLY A 103 -2.48 20.91 -13.84
CA GLY A 103 -2.19 22.34 -13.60
C GLY A 103 -0.81 22.74 -13.10
N SER A 104 0.14 21.83 -12.90
CA SER A 104 1.52 22.24 -12.57
C SER A 104 2.38 22.28 -13.82
N GLY A 105 2.44 23.45 -14.45
CA GLY A 105 3.44 23.75 -15.47
C GLY A 105 4.84 23.70 -14.85
N THR A 106 5.54 22.59 -15.05
CA THR A 106 7.01 22.54 -14.97
C THR A 106 7.56 23.30 -16.17
N PRO A 107 8.42 24.33 -16.01
CA PRO A 107 9.15 24.89 -17.13
C PRO A 107 10.05 23.80 -17.72
N GLN A 108 9.66 23.34 -18.89
CA GLN A 108 10.38 22.40 -19.71
C GLN A 108 11.67 23.10 -20.19
N ASN A 109 12.80 22.77 -19.57
CA ASN A 109 14.11 23.17 -20.06
C ASN A 109 14.32 22.49 -21.43
N PRO A 110 14.52 23.22 -22.55
CA PRO A 110 14.61 22.60 -23.86
C PRO A 110 15.88 21.75 -24.00
N PRO A 111 15.85 20.65 -24.79
CA PRO A 111 17.04 19.88 -25.09
C PRO A 111 17.98 20.70 -25.99
N ALA A 112 19.14 21.08 -25.46
CA ALA A 112 20.19 21.72 -26.24
C ALA A 112 20.76 20.71 -27.26
N LYS A 113 20.38 20.90 -28.52
CA LYS A 113 20.93 20.24 -29.71
C LYS A 113 22.44 20.55 -29.83
N PRO A 114 23.32 19.58 -30.11
CA PRO A 114 24.75 19.85 -30.26
C PRO A 114 24.99 20.61 -31.56
N GLN A 115 25.44 21.86 -31.45
CA GLN A 115 25.79 22.70 -32.59
C GLN A 115 27.30 22.62 -32.86
N SER A 116 27.63 22.06 -34.01
CA SER A 116 28.96 21.90 -34.58
C SER A 116 29.60 23.25 -34.95
N GLY A 117 30.91 23.39 -34.72
CA GLY A 117 31.77 24.47 -35.22
C GLY A 117 33.25 24.01 -35.27
N PRO A 118 34.12 24.61 -36.11
CA PRO A 118 34.93 23.83 -37.06
C PRO A 118 36.45 23.73 -36.77
N GLY A 119 37.00 22.50 -36.79
CA GLY A 119 38.38 22.06 -37.15
C GLY A 119 39.63 22.74 -36.53
N PRO A 120 40.87 22.25 -36.77
CA PRO A 120 41.28 21.04 -37.49
C PRO A 120 42.32 20.13 -36.75
N ALA A 121 42.44 18.91 -37.26
CA ALA A 121 43.63 18.04 -37.26
C ALA A 121 44.13 17.41 -35.93
N ALA A 122 43.90 16.09 -35.79
CA ALA A 122 44.98 15.09 -35.89
C ALA A 122 44.47 13.64 -35.67
N ALA A 123 44.61 12.83 -36.73
CA ALA A 123 44.88 11.39 -36.75
C ALA A 123 43.86 10.36 -36.20
N ALA A 124 43.97 9.15 -36.75
CA ALA A 124 43.03 8.03 -36.80
C ALA A 124 43.25 6.98 -35.63
N PRO A 125 42.42 5.91 -35.51
CA PRO A 125 42.10 5.13 -34.29
C PRO A 125 42.94 3.82 -34.17
N PRO A 126 42.62 2.73 -33.41
CA PRO A 126 41.61 2.41 -32.36
C PRO A 126 42.19 1.65 -31.11
N ALA A 127 41.32 1.13 -30.24
CA ALA A 127 41.50 -0.03 -29.33
C ALA A 127 42.13 0.15 -27.94
N ALA A 128 41.32 -0.07 -26.88
CA ALA A 128 41.45 -1.17 -25.90
C ALA A 128 40.61 -0.86 -24.63
N GLU A 129 39.68 -1.76 -24.31
CA GLU A 129 38.99 -1.80 -23.01
C GLU A 129 40.00 -2.06 -21.88
N PRO A 130 39.68 -1.70 -20.61
CA PRO A 130 39.30 -2.78 -19.71
C PRO A 130 38.16 -2.42 -18.76
N THR A 131 37.22 -3.36 -18.67
CA THR A 131 36.24 -3.55 -17.61
C THR A 131 36.94 -3.64 -16.24
N ALA A 132 36.47 -2.85 -15.28
CA ALA A 132 36.75 -3.07 -13.86
C ALA A 132 35.42 -3.05 -13.09
N THR A 133 34.97 -4.24 -12.69
CA THR A 133 33.85 -4.45 -11.75
C THR A 133 34.26 -3.98 -10.34
N PRO A 134 33.47 -3.16 -9.63
CA PRO A 134 33.77 -2.80 -8.24
C PRO A 134 33.49 -3.97 -7.29
N PHE A 135 34.43 -4.22 -6.38
CA PHE A 135 34.39 -5.28 -5.36
C PHE A 135 33.59 -4.87 -4.11
N ASP A 136 32.85 -5.84 -3.55
CA ASP A 136 32.09 -5.81 -2.30
C ASP A 136 33.00 -6.17 -1.11
N THR A 137 32.84 -5.51 0.05
CA THR A 137 33.81 -5.54 1.17
C THR A 137 33.21 -5.77 2.58
N ASP A 138 31.95 -6.20 2.73
CA ASP A 138 31.37 -6.39 4.08
C ASP A 138 30.67 -7.75 4.33
N ALA A 139 31.17 -8.82 3.69
CA ALA A 139 30.80 -10.19 4.04
C ALA A 139 31.94 -10.89 4.80
N THR A 140 32.01 -10.67 6.11
CA THR A 140 32.75 -11.51 7.08
C THR A 140 32.05 -11.54 8.43
#